data_AF-H1Z1L0-F1
#
_entry.id   AF-H1Z1L0-F1
#
_cell.length_a   1.000
_cell.length_b   1.000
_cell.length_c   1.000
_cell.angle_alpha   90.00
_cell.angle_beta   90.00
_cell.angle_gamma   90.00
#
_symmetry.space_group_name_H-M   'P 1'
#
loop_
_entity.id
_entity.type
_entity.pdbx_description
1 polymer ?
#
loop_
_entity_poly.entity_id
_entity_poly.type
_entity_poly.pdbx_seq_one_letter_code
_entity_poly.pdbx_strand_id
1 'polypeptide(L)'
;MEINEHQRKKIVELIMSKVDLRENYKDYSWNKDSWKNGYPNICRLELMVSNLAKERLLDKECLIEIAQWGGLPKISNIRCDDYIRISLYDKETPSKAFIDEPDNAVSILQSQIKGFGPTYLTKLLRFAVPKEFGALDTRIVRVFGIGDNNVSEIQLLNLRATNYNGRWAILKTQPGWPSEYGNWIAILKGIADELNRREVVCPHPEKMVYYGLRNNGEWTVSDVEMGLFAYASKKIMGI
;
A
#
# COMPACT_ATOMS: atom_id res chain seq x y z
N MET A 1 -5.59 -17.68 -5.21
CA MET A 1 -5.37 -18.20 -6.57
C MET A 1 -4.22 -17.39 -7.12
N GLU A 2 -3.12 -18.04 -7.49
CA GLU A 2 -1.94 -17.33 -8.01
C GLU A 2 -2.26 -16.79 -9.41
N ILE A 3 -2.13 -15.47 -9.59
CA ILE A 3 -2.44 -14.81 -10.87
C ILE A 3 -1.27 -15.03 -11.82
N ASN A 4 -1.48 -15.81 -12.88
CA ASN A 4 -0.44 -16.02 -13.89
C ASN A 4 -0.18 -14.75 -14.72
N GLU A 5 0.95 -14.72 -15.45
CA GLU A 5 1.39 -13.54 -16.20
C GLU A 5 0.35 -13.03 -17.21
N HIS A 6 -0.33 -13.93 -17.92
CA HIS A 6 -1.37 -13.57 -18.89
C HIS A 6 -2.58 -12.91 -18.23
N GLN A 7 -3.04 -13.47 -17.10
CA GLN A 7 -4.12 -12.89 -16.30
C GLN A 7 -3.73 -11.51 -15.76
N ARG A 8 -2.48 -11.36 -15.29
CA ARG A 8 -1.94 -10.10 -14.80
C ARG A 8 -1.94 -9.03 -15.87
N LYS A 9 -1.48 -9.35 -17.08
CA LYS A 9 -1.49 -8.41 -18.21
C LYS A 9 -2.89 -7.91 -18.53
N LYS A 10 -3.88 -8.82 -18.58
CA LYS A 10 -5.29 -8.45 -18.78
C LYS A 10 -5.83 -7.55 -17.67
N ILE A 11 -5.48 -7.83 -16.41
CA ILE A 11 -5.85 -6.99 -15.26
C ILE A 11 -5.25 -5.59 -15.41
N VAL A 12 -3.97 -5.49 -15.76
CA VAL A 12 -3.28 -4.21 -15.97
C VAL A 12 -3.97 -3.42 -17.09
N GLU A 13 -4.21 -4.05 -18.23
CA GLU A 13 -4.91 -3.42 -19.37
C GLU A 13 -6.33 -2.95 -18.99
N LEU A 14 -7.08 -3.76 -18.25
CA LEU A 14 -8.40 -3.40 -17.76
C LEU A 14 -8.35 -2.18 -16.84
N ILE A 15 -7.44 -2.17 -15.87
CA ILE A 15 -7.28 -1.03 -14.94
C ILE A 15 -6.90 0.23 -15.71
N MET A 16 -5.92 0.16 -16.60
CA MET A 16 -5.50 1.32 -17.39
C MET A 16 -6.60 1.85 -18.32
N SER A 17 -7.54 0.99 -18.75
CA SER A 17 -8.69 1.42 -19.57
C SER A 17 -9.82 2.07 -18.76
N LYS A 18 -9.89 1.81 -17.46
CA LYS A 18 -11.02 2.19 -16.58
C LYS A 18 -10.66 3.24 -15.54
N VAL A 19 -9.37 3.38 -15.23
CA VAL A 19 -8.87 4.22 -14.14
C VAL A 19 -7.84 5.19 -14.69
N ASP A 20 -8.18 6.48 -14.65
CA ASP A 20 -7.20 7.54 -14.86
C ASP A 20 -6.30 7.65 -13.63
N LEU A 21 -5.20 6.89 -13.62
CA LEU A 21 -4.29 6.85 -12.47
C LEU A 21 -3.60 8.19 -12.23
N ARG A 22 -3.33 8.98 -13.27
CA ARG A 22 -2.67 10.28 -13.15
C ARG A 22 -3.55 11.27 -12.40
N GLU A 23 -4.80 11.40 -12.81
CA GLU A 23 -5.74 12.29 -12.11
C GLU A 23 -6.13 11.73 -10.74
N ASN A 24 -6.33 10.43 -10.60
CA ASN A 24 -6.62 9.85 -9.29
C ASN A 24 -5.45 10.01 -8.30
N TYR A 25 -4.20 9.91 -8.74
CA TYR A 25 -3.04 10.19 -7.88
C TYR A 25 -3.05 11.65 -7.40
N LYS A 26 -3.33 12.61 -8.28
CA LYS A 26 -3.46 14.03 -7.92
C LYS A 26 -4.63 14.29 -6.96
N ASP A 27 -5.71 13.52 -7.09
CA ASP A 27 -6.88 13.62 -6.24
C ASP A 27 -6.74 12.85 -4.92
N TYR A 28 -5.63 12.11 -4.71
CA TYR A 28 -5.35 11.48 -3.43
C TYR A 28 -5.38 12.53 -2.31
N SER A 29 -6.20 12.25 -1.30
CA SER A 29 -6.32 13.08 -0.12
C SER A 29 -6.54 12.22 1.12
N TRP A 30 -5.70 12.42 2.13
CA TRP A 30 -5.86 11.78 3.44
C TRP A 30 -5.29 12.69 4.53
N ASN A 31 -6.12 13.11 5.49
CA ASN A 31 -5.74 14.08 6.52
C ASN A 31 -5.13 15.37 5.91
N LYS A 32 -3.84 15.62 6.16
CA LYS A 32 -3.09 16.77 5.61
C LYS A 32 -2.34 16.43 4.32
N ASP A 33 -2.35 15.17 3.89
CA ASP A 33 -1.70 14.72 2.67
C ASP A 33 -2.61 14.96 1.48
N SER A 34 -2.17 15.85 0.60
CA SER A 34 -2.78 16.11 -0.71
C SER A 34 -1.69 16.44 -1.71
N TRP A 35 -1.99 16.27 -3.00
CA TRP A 35 -1.06 16.60 -4.07
C TRP A 35 -0.61 18.06 -4.01
N LYS A 36 -1.57 18.98 -3.80
CA LYS A 36 -1.32 20.43 -3.70
C LYS A 36 -0.35 20.80 -2.58
N ASN A 37 -0.36 20.06 -1.47
CA ASN A 37 0.52 20.31 -0.33
C ASN A 37 1.79 19.45 -0.35
N GLY A 38 1.98 18.64 -1.39
CA GLY A 38 3.14 17.76 -1.56
C GLY A 38 3.21 16.61 -0.56
N TYR A 39 2.06 16.10 -0.10
CA TYR A 39 1.94 14.96 0.82
C TYR A 39 2.89 15.03 2.05
N PRO A 40 2.78 16.05 2.92
CA PRO A 40 3.77 16.33 3.95
C PRO A 40 3.96 15.20 4.96
N ASN A 41 2.93 14.47 5.39
CA ASN A 41 3.10 13.37 6.34
C ASN A 41 3.59 12.11 5.64
N ILE A 42 3.13 11.84 4.41
CA ILE A 42 3.65 10.71 3.63
C ILE A 42 5.16 10.88 3.41
N CYS A 43 5.61 12.08 3.01
CA CYS A 43 7.05 12.35 2.86
C CYS A 43 7.82 12.08 4.16
N ARG A 44 7.31 12.59 5.29
CA ARG A 44 7.93 12.40 6.60
C ARG A 44 8.00 10.92 6.99
N LEU A 45 6.89 10.19 6.83
CA LEU A 45 6.79 8.77 7.19
C LEU A 45 7.65 7.90 6.29
N GLU A 46 7.63 8.12 4.97
CA GLU A 46 8.51 7.38 4.05
C GLU A 46 9.97 7.61 4.40
N LEU A 47 10.40 8.86 4.64
CA LEU A 47 11.78 9.16 5.01
C LEU A 47 12.18 8.48 6.33
N MET A 48 11.37 8.66 7.38
CA MET A 48 11.65 8.09 8.70
C MET A 48 11.66 6.57 8.68
N VAL A 49 10.61 5.94 8.14
CA VAL A 49 10.43 4.48 8.20
C VAL A 49 11.40 3.78 7.24
N SER A 50 11.68 4.35 6.05
CA SER A 50 12.69 3.77 5.14
C SER A 50 14.09 3.80 5.76
N ASN A 51 14.47 4.89 6.43
CA ASN A 51 15.77 4.97 7.11
C ASN A 51 15.88 3.95 8.25
N LEU A 52 14.86 3.86 9.11
CA LEU A 52 14.82 2.84 10.17
C LEU A 52 14.84 1.41 9.60
N ALA A 53 14.16 1.16 8.48
CA ALA A 53 14.16 -0.14 7.82
C ALA A 53 15.55 -0.53 7.28
N LYS A 54 16.28 0.42 6.68
CA LYS A 54 17.67 0.21 6.21
C LYS A 54 18.63 -0.07 7.36
N GLU A 55 18.44 0.61 8.49
CA GLU A 55 19.27 0.46 9.69
C GLU A 55 18.84 -0.73 10.57
N ARG A 56 17.73 -1.42 10.23
CA ARG A 56 17.12 -2.51 11.00
C ARG A 56 16.69 -2.08 12.40
N LEU A 57 16.20 -0.85 12.52
CA LEU A 57 15.78 -0.18 13.75
C LEU A 57 14.27 0.12 13.77
N LEU A 58 13.46 -0.63 13.01
CA LEU A 58 12.00 -0.49 13.09
C LEU A 58 11.52 -0.87 14.50
N ASP A 59 10.85 0.05 15.18
CA ASP A 59 10.48 -0.05 16.59
C ASP A 59 9.00 0.29 16.82
N LYS A 60 8.59 0.37 18.09
CA LYS A 60 7.21 0.65 18.46
C LYS A 60 6.80 2.08 18.08
N GLU A 61 7.72 3.04 18.20
CA GLU A 61 7.53 4.45 17.93
C GLU A 61 7.13 4.65 16.47
N CYS A 62 7.82 4.01 15.53
CA CYS A 62 7.46 4.09 14.12
C CYS A 62 6.08 3.46 13.82
N LEU A 63 5.71 2.38 14.52
CA LEU A 63 4.36 1.81 14.42
C LEU A 63 3.28 2.78 14.92
N ILE A 64 3.54 3.48 16.02
CA ILE A 64 2.61 4.49 16.57
C ILE A 64 2.41 5.63 15.56
N GLU A 65 3.48 6.12 14.95
CA GLU A 65 3.43 7.18 13.93
C GLU A 65 2.57 6.78 12.71
N ILE A 66 2.75 5.56 12.19
CA ILE A 66 1.93 5.02 11.10
C ILE A 66 0.48 4.85 11.55
N ALA A 67 0.25 4.37 12.77
CA ALA A 67 -1.08 4.17 13.33
C ALA A 67 -1.85 5.49 13.50
N GLN A 68 -1.18 6.54 13.99
CA GLN A 68 -1.74 7.88 14.12
C GLN A 68 -2.11 8.45 12.76
N TRP A 69 -1.19 8.38 11.79
CA TRP A 69 -1.47 8.82 10.42
C TRP A 69 -2.65 8.07 9.79
N GLY A 70 -2.71 6.74 9.95
CA GLY A 70 -3.77 5.91 9.40
C GLY A 70 -5.11 6.00 10.13
N GLY A 71 -5.16 6.65 11.31
CA GLY A 71 -6.36 6.78 12.12
C GLY A 71 -6.73 5.51 12.90
N LEU A 72 -5.75 4.72 13.36
CA LEU A 72 -6.02 3.52 14.15
C LEU A 72 -6.57 3.92 15.53
N PRO A 73 -7.75 3.45 15.97
CA PRO A 73 -8.38 3.94 17.19
C PRO A 73 -7.74 3.41 18.49
N LYS A 74 -7.17 2.21 18.51
CA LYS A 74 -6.63 1.55 19.71
C LYS A 74 -5.10 1.50 19.67
N ILE A 75 -4.46 2.65 19.54
CA ILE A 75 -2.99 2.79 19.43
C ILE A 75 -2.28 2.22 20.66
N SER A 76 -2.87 2.34 21.84
CA SER A 76 -2.34 1.76 23.09
C SER A 76 -2.22 0.24 23.08
N ASN A 77 -2.88 -0.45 22.14
CA ASN A 77 -2.78 -1.91 21.99
C ASN A 77 -1.60 -2.35 21.10
N ILE A 78 -0.87 -1.41 20.49
CA ILE A 78 0.29 -1.73 19.66
C ILE A 78 1.43 -2.21 20.56
N ARG A 79 1.96 -3.39 20.25
CA ARG A 79 3.10 -3.98 20.95
C ARG A 79 4.00 -4.73 19.96
N CYS A 80 5.30 -4.62 20.18
CA CYS A 80 6.35 -5.43 19.59
C CYS A 80 7.48 -5.54 20.64
N ASP A 81 8.48 -6.36 20.36
CA ASP A 81 9.76 -6.30 21.08
C ASP A 81 10.46 -4.96 20.78
N ASP A 82 11.61 -4.70 21.42
CA ASP A 82 12.36 -3.45 21.25
C ASP A 82 12.57 -3.08 19.77
N TYR A 83 12.81 -4.08 18.91
CA TYR A 83 12.92 -3.93 17.47
C TYR A 83 12.23 -5.06 16.71
N ILE A 84 11.67 -4.72 15.55
CA ILE A 84 11.11 -5.67 14.60
C ILE A 84 12.26 -6.30 13.80
N ARG A 85 12.42 -7.61 13.95
CA ARG A 85 13.46 -8.41 13.30
C ARG A 85 13.03 -8.77 11.89
N ILE A 86 13.24 -7.85 10.95
CA ILE A 86 13.03 -8.05 9.52
C ILE A 86 14.09 -7.27 8.72
N SER A 87 14.71 -7.92 7.74
CA SER A 87 15.72 -7.27 6.87
C SER A 87 15.08 -6.89 5.54
N LEU A 88 14.37 -5.77 5.50
CA LEU A 88 13.72 -5.28 4.27
C LEU A 88 14.72 -4.79 3.21
N TYR A 89 15.98 -4.63 3.60
CA TYR A 89 17.07 -4.21 2.75
C TYR A 89 18.29 -5.12 2.88
N ASP A 90 18.91 -5.41 1.75
CA ASP A 90 20.26 -5.94 1.63
C ASP A 90 21.20 -4.76 1.36
N LYS A 91 21.73 -4.18 2.44
CA LYS A 91 22.42 -2.86 2.43
C LYS A 91 21.46 -1.74 2.01
N GLU A 92 21.68 -1.12 0.84
CA GLU A 92 20.85 -0.02 0.33
C GLU A 92 19.77 -0.48 -0.65
N THR A 93 19.82 -1.76 -1.08
CA THR A 93 18.86 -2.31 -2.04
C THR A 93 17.75 -3.06 -1.33
N PRO A 94 16.47 -2.87 -1.70
CA PRO A 94 15.38 -3.67 -1.18
C PRO A 94 15.66 -5.18 -1.30
N SER A 95 15.33 -5.95 -0.27
CA SER A 95 15.64 -7.38 -0.23
C SER A 95 14.81 -8.15 -1.26
N LYS A 96 15.48 -8.87 -2.14
CA LYS A 96 14.84 -9.64 -3.22
C LYS A 96 13.88 -10.69 -2.67
N ALA A 97 14.20 -11.32 -1.54
CA ALA A 97 13.34 -12.33 -0.91
C ALA A 97 11.93 -11.78 -0.62
N PHE A 98 11.82 -10.52 -0.17
CA PHE A 98 10.52 -9.90 0.13
C PHE A 98 9.86 -9.24 -1.09
N ILE A 99 10.64 -8.89 -2.12
CA ILE A 99 10.06 -8.48 -3.42
C ILE A 99 9.37 -9.68 -4.07
N ASP A 100 10.02 -10.84 -4.06
CA ASP A 100 9.52 -12.07 -4.68
C ASP A 100 8.38 -12.69 -3.83
N GLU A 101 8.43 -12.55 -2.50
CA GLU A 101 7.42 -13.07 -1.56
C GLU A 101 6.88 -11.99 -0.58
N PRO A 102 6.04 -11.04 -1.03
CA PRO A 102 5.54 -9.96 -0.16
C PRO A 102 4.65 -10.45 1.00
N ASP A 103 3.95 -11.57 0.82
CA ASP A 103 3.11 -12.20 1.84
C ASP A 103 3.93 -12.86 2.96
N ASN A 104 5.15 -13.31 2.67
CA ASN A 104 6.10 -13.76 3.67
C ASN A 104 6.55 -12.62 4.60
N ALA A 105 6.84 -11.43 4.03
CA ALA A 105 7.15 -10.24 4.83
C ALA A 105 6.02 -9.90 5.82
N VAL A 106 4.77 -9.94 5.34
CA VAL A 106 3.58 -9.73 6.19
C VAL A 106 3.45 -10.81 7.27
N SER A 107 3.73 -12.07 6.96
CA SER A 107 3.68 -13.18 7.92
C SER A 107 4.67 -12.97 9.07
N ILE A 108 5.89 -12.57 8.75
CA ILE A 108 6.94 -12.22 9.72
C ILE A 108 6.47 -11.06 10.60
N LEU A 109 6.00 -9.96 10.00
CA LEU A 109 5.50 -8.80 10.75
C LEU A 109 4.32 -9.17 11.65
N GLN A 110 3.41 -10.01 11.18
CA GLN A 110 2.24 -10.46 11.94
C GLN A 110 2.61 -11.26 13.19
N SER A 111 3.72 -12.01 13.15
CA SER A 111 4.23 -12.76 14.30
C SER A 111 4.81 -11.86 15.39
N GLN A 112 5.37 -10.71 15.01
CA GLN A 112 6.11 -9.79 15.90
C GLN A 112 5.26 -8.61 16.39
N ILE A 113 4.21 -8.22 15.66
CA ILE A 113 3.41 -7.03 15.96
C ILE A 113 2.00 -7.41 16.43
N LYS A 114 1.67 -7.02 17.67
CA LYS A 114 0.30 -7.02 18.19
C LYS A 114 -0.35 -5.67 17.97
N GLY A 115 -1.67 -5.67 17.79
CA GLY A 115 -2.47 -4.46 17.55
C GLY A 115 -2.60 -4.04 16.08
N PHE A 116 -1.68 -4.43 15.20
CA PHE A 116 -1.80 -4.18 13.75
C PHE A 116 -2.65 -5.25 13.05
N GLY A 117 -3.67 -4.81 12.32
CA GLY A 117 -4.40 -5.62 11.33
C GLY A 117 -3.73 -5.63 9.95
N PRO A 118 -4.26 -6.38 8.98
CA PRO A 118 -3.74 -6.47 7.61
C PRO A 118 -3.42 -5.11 6.96
N THR A 119 -4.32 -4.13 7.09
CA THR A 119 -4.09 -2.77 6.56
C THR A 119 -2.88 -2.07 7.18
N TYR A 120 -2.62 -2.25 8.47
CA TYR A 120 -1.49 -1.57 9.13
C TYR A 120 -0.17 -2.31 8.94
N LEU A 121 -0.20 -3.64 8.85
CA LEU A 121 0.97 -4.44 8.45
C LEU A 121 1.46 -4.04 7.05
N THR A 122 0.54 -3.86 6.10
CA THR A 122 0.89 -3.46 4.73
C THR A 122 1.26 -1.99 4.60
N LYS A 123 0.68 -1.10 5.44
CA LYS A 123 1.15 0.30 5.56
C LYS A 123 2.60 0.38 6.03
N LEU A 124 3.02 -0.47 6.98
CA LEU A 124 4.43 -0.53 7.40
C LEU A 124 5.35 -0.85 6.22
N LEU A 125 5.04 -1.89 5.44
CA LEU A 125 5.82 -2.23 4.24
C LEU A 125 5.83 -1.09 3.21
N ARG A 126 4.67 -0.47 2.97
CA ARG A 126 4.52 0.68 2.06
C ARG A 126 5.36 1.89 2.46
N PHE A 127 5.51 2.17 3.76
CA PHE A 127 6.37 3.27 4.21
C PHE A 127 7.85 2.87 4.32
N ALA A 128 8.13 1.60 4.58
CA ALA A 128 9.49 1.09 4.69
C ALA A 128 10.18 0.93 3.34
N VAL A 129 9.45 0.53 2.28
CA VAL A 129 10.00 0.35 0.94
C VAL A 129 8.98 0.82 -0.13
N PRO A 130 8.69 2.12 -0.23
CA PRO A 130 7.61 2.65 -1.09
C PRO A 130 7.77 2.35 -2.58
N LYS A 131 9.00 2.04 -3.02
CA LYS A 131 9.27 1.64 -4.40
C LYS A 131 8.63 0.28 -4.74
N GLU A 132 8.67 -0.66 -3.80
CA GLU A 132 8.31 -2.07 -4.03
C GLU A 132 6.98 -2.47 -3.39
N PHE A 133 6.50 -1.73 -2.39
CA PHE A 133 5.28 -2.09 -1.65
C PHE A 133 4.23 -0.98 -1.64
N GLY A 134 2.97 -1.40 -1.81
CA GLY A 134 1.77 -0.62 -1.59
C GLY A 134 1.01 -1.10 -0.35
N ALA A 135 0.19 -0.23 0.23
CA ALA A 135 -0.71 -0.61 1.31
C ALA A 135 -1.95 -1.33 0.77
N LEU A 136 -2.57 -2.15 1.60
CA LEU A 136 -3.87 -2.76 1.31
C LEU A 136 -4.92 -2.22 2.29
N ASP A 137 -5.50 -1.07 1.94
CA ASP A 137 -6.54 -0.43 2.73
C ASP A 137 -7.91 -1.09 2.54
N THR A 138 -8.75 -1.00 3.57
CA THR A 138 -10.14 -1.44 3.52
C THR A 138 -10.93 -0.86 2.35
N ARG A 139 -10.66 0.40 1.93
CA ARG A 139 -11.30 0.99 0.75
C ARG A 139 -10.95 0.26 -0.54
N ILE A 140 -9.67 -0.12 -0.68
CA ILE A 140 -9.19 -0.91 -1.81
C ILE A 140 -9.91 -2.26 -1.83
N VAL A 141 -10.00 -2.97 -0.71
CA VAL A 141 -10.68 -4.27 -0.66
C VAL A 141 -12.19 -4.14 -0.86
N ARG A 142 -12.81 -3.03 -0.46
CA ARG A 142 -14.24 -2.79 -0.71
C ARG A 142 -14.59 -2.69 -2.19
N VAL A 143 -13.68 -2.13 -2.99
CA VAL A 143 -13.88 -1.92 -4.43
C VAL A 143 -13.23 -3.02 -5.26
N PHE A 144 -11.98 -3.38 -5.01
CA PHE A 144 -11.28 -4.38 -5.80
C PHE A 144 -11.35 -5.80 -5.22
N GLY A 145 -11.95 -5.97 -4.05
CA GLY A 145 -12.18 -7.28 -3.43
C GLY A 145 -13.68 -7.60 -3.28
N ILE A 146 -13.99 -8.36 -2.24
CA ILE A 146 -15.36 -8.71 -1.88
C ILE A 146 -15.84 -7.71 -0.83
N GLY A 147 -16.54 -6.68 -1.27
CA GLY A 147 -17.03 -5.62 -0.40
C GLY A 147 -18.44 -5.18 -0.74
N ASP A 148 -18.55 -3.96 -1.26
CA ASP A 148 -19.85 -3.36 -1.55
C ASP A 148 -20.38 -3.90 -2.88
N ASN A 149 -21.55 -4.57 -2.84
CA ASN A 149 -22.11 -5.32 -3.98
C ASN A 149 -22.41 -4.48 -5.24
N ASN A 150 -22.35 -3.14 -5.17
CA ASN A 150 -22.70 -2.22 -6.27
C ASN A 150 -21.58 -1.24 -6.65
N VAL A 151 -20.39 -1.36 -6.06
CA VAL A 151 -19.33 -0.34 -6.21
C VAL A 151 -18.23 -0.80 -7.17
N SER A 152 -18.20 -2.09 -7.51
CA SER A 152 -17.12 -2.68 -8.30
C SER A 152 -17.58 -3.27 -9.63
N GLU A 153 -16.97 -2.80 -10.71
CA GLU A 153 -16.94 -3.50 -12.01
C GLU A 153 -15.68 -4.38 -12.16
N ILE A 154 -14.74 -4.31 -11.20
CA ILE A 154 -13.39 -4.88 -11.33
C ILE A 154 -13.01 -5.61 -10.03
N GLN A 155 -13.11 -6.93 -10.03
CA GLN A 155 -12.64 -7.76 -8.93
C GLN A 155 -11.20 -8.22 -9.17
N LEU A 156 -10.28 -7.74 -8.34
CA LEU A 156 -8.84 -8.07 -8.38
C LEU A 156 -8.40 -8.99 -7.24
N LEU A 157 -9.13 -8.97 -6.13
CA LEU A 157 -8.76 -9.61 -4.87
C LEU A 157 -9.84 -10.58 -4.44
N ASN A 158 -9.42 -11.69 -3.85
CA ASN A 158 -10.28 -12.63 -3.13
C ASN A 158 -10.19 -12.40 -1.61
N LEU A 159 -10.26 -11.13 -1.21
CA LEU A 159 -10.33 -10.71 0.20
C LEU A 159 -11.65 -10.01 0.45
N ARG A 160 -12.23 -10.23 1.62
CA ARG A 160 -13.44 -9.55 2.06
C ARG A 160 -13.11 -8.36 2.96
N ALA A 161 -13.75 -7.23 2.69
CA ALA A 161 -13.89 -6.16 3.65
C ALA A 161 -15.15 -6.43 4.48
N THR A 162 -15.02 -6.48 5.81
CA THR A 162 -16.14 -6.75 6.71
C THR A 162 -16.45 -5.53 7.55
N ASN A 163 -17.72 -5.15 7.60
CA ASN A 163 -18.20 -4.06 8.45
C ASN A 163 -18.59 -4.62 9.83
N TYR A 164 -17.90 -4.15 10.87
CA TYR A 164 -18.23 -4.40 12.27
C TYR A 164 -18.61 -3.09 12.94
N ASN A 165 -19.89 -2.94 13.30
CA ASN A 165 -20.41 -1.77 14.02
C ASN A 165 -20.01 -0.43 13.38
N GLY A 166 -20.15 -0.33 12.05
CA GLY A 166 -19.84 0.89 11.30
C GLY A 166 -18.36 1.04 10.94
N ARG A 167 -17.50 0.07 11.25
CA ARG A 167 -16.07 0.10 10.91
C ARG A 167 -15.71 -1.06 9.99
N TRP A 168 -15.10 -0.73 8.85
CA TRP A 168 -14.58 -1.71 7.91
C TRP A 168 -13.23 -2.25 8.37
N ALA A 169 -13.03 -3.54 8.19
CA ALA A 169 -11.78 -4.23 8.48
C ALA A 169 -11.51 -5.36 7.48
N ILE A 170 -10.24 -5.65 7.25
CA ILE A 170 -9.79 -6.89 6.63
C ILE A 170 -9.41 -7.83 7.78
N LEU A 171 -10.08 -8.98 7.89
CA LEU A 171 -9.79 -9.94 8.97
C LEU A 171 -8.57 -10.80 8.63
N LYS A 172 -7.69 -11.01 9.63
CA LYS A 172 -6.50 -11.87 9.52
C LYS A 172 -6.83 -13.35 9.33
N THR A 173 -8.04 -13.76 9.72
CA THR A 173 -8.49 -15.16 9.71
C THR A 173 -9.08 -15.59 8.36
N GLN A 174 -9.10 -14.70 7.37
CA GLN A 174 -9.63 -15.04 6.05
C GLN A 174 -8.69 -15.99 5.32
N PRO A 175 -9.21 -17.01 4.61
CA PRO A 175 -8.37 -17.99 3.91
C PRO A 175 -7.38 -17.38 2.90
N GLY A 176 -7.70 -16.22 2.30
CA GLY A 176 -6.82 -15.55 1.34
C GLY A 176 -5.69 -14.72 1.97
N TRP A 177 -5.71 -14.50 3.28
CA TRP A 177 -4.69 -13.70 3.96
C TRP A 177 -3.57 -14.61 4.52
N PRO A 178 -2.27 -14.30 4.31
CA PRO A 178 -1.72 -13.10 3.67
C PRO A 178 -1.44 -13.21 2.16
N SER A 179 -1.60 -14.37 1.52
CA SER A 179 -1.19 -14.60 0.11
C SER A 179 -1.81 -13.62 -0.90
N GLU A 180 -3.02 -13.13 -0.65
CA GLU A 180 -3.66 -12.10 -1.50
C GLU A 180 -2.92 -10.74 -1.47
N TYR A 181 -2.09 -10.49 -0.45
CA TYR A 181 -1.18 -9.34 -0.48
C TYR A 181 -0.08 -9.50 -1.53
N GLY A 182 0.46 -10.71 -1.72
CA GLY A 182 1.41 -11.00 -2.80
C GLY A 182 0.79 -10.71 -4.17
N ASN A 183 -0.44 -11.18 -4.40
CA ASN A 183 -1.21 -10.87 -5.61
C ASN A 183 -1.41 -9.36 -5.81
N TRP A 184 -1.74 -8.63 -4.74
CA TRP A 184 -1.91 -7.18 -4.77
C TRP A 184 -0.63 -6.46 -5.21
N ILE A 185 0.52 -6.80 -4.62
CA ILE A 185 1.81 -6.21 -4.99
C ILE A 185 2.18 -6.54 -6.43
N ALA A 186 1.95 -7.77 -6.89
CA ALA A 186 2.19 -8.17 -8.27
C ALA A 186 1.35 -7.35 -9.28
N ILE A 187 0.10 -7.03 -8.94
CA ILE A 187 -0.77 -6.17 -9.75
C ILE A 187 -0.23 -4.74 -9.79
N LEU A 188 0.06 -4.15 -8.62
CA LEU A 188 0.57 -2.78 -8.53
C LEU A 188 1.88 -2.60 -9.31
N LYS A 189 2.81 -3.56 -9.18
CA LYS A 189 4.07 -3.57 -9.92
C LYS A 189 3.83 -3.66 -11.42
N GLY A 190 2.97 -4.57 -11.87
CA GLY A 190 2.61 -4.69 -13.28
C GLY A 190 2.02 -3.40 -13.87
N ILE A 191 1.23 -2.67 -13.09
CA ILE A 191 0.69 -1.36 -13.50
C ILE A 191 1.81 -0.31 -13.58
N ALA A 192 2.66 -0.21 -12.56
CA ALA A 192 3.77 0.75 -12.54
C ALA A 192 4.73 0.52 -13.72
N ASP A 193 5.13 -0.75 -13.94
CA ASP A 193 6.00 -1.14 -15.05
C ASP A 193 5.39 -0.76 -16.41
N GLU A 194 4.10 -1.02 -16.61
CA GLU A 194 3.43 -0.71 -17.86
C GLU A 194 3.27 0.81 -18.08
N LEU A 195 3.00 1.59 -17.03
CA LEU A 195 2.96 3.05 -17.11
C LEU A 195 4.33 3.62 -17.49
N ASN A 196 5.39 3.13 -16.84
CA ASN A 196 6.76 3.55 -17.11
C ASN A 196 7.21 3.14 -18.52
N ARG A 197 6.85 1.92 -18.97
CA ARG A 197 7.13 1.44 -20.33
C ARG A 197 6.44 2.27 -21.41
N ARG A 198 5.25 2.82 -21.10
CA ARG A 198 4.51 3.74 -21.98
C ARG A 198 4.90 5.20 -21.80
N GLU A 199 5.94 5.48 -20.99
CA GLU A 199 6.43 6.83 -20.70
C GLU A 199 5.33 7.76 -20.14
N VAL A 200 4.34 7.19 -19.43
CA VAL A 200 3.31 7.98 -18.75
C VAL A 200 3.93 8.60 -17.51
N VAL A 201 4.16 9.92 -17.55
CA VAL A 201 4.81 10.65 -16.48
C VAL A 201 3.94 10.69 -15.21
N CYS A 202 4.45 10.15 -14.11
CA CYS A 202 3.83 10.31 -12.79
C CYS A 202 3.89 11.80 -12.37
N PRO A 203 2.77 12.43 -11.98
CA PRO A 203 2.75 13.84 -11.64
C PRO A 203 3.20 14.03 -10.19
N HIS A 204 4.43 13.64 -9.83
CA HIS A 204 4.89 13.79 -8.44
C HIS A 204 4.93 15.27 -8.03
N PRO A 205 4.54 15.60 -6.79
CA PRO A 205 4.86 16.91 -6.24
C PRO A 205 6.38 17.09 -6.11
N GLU A 206 6.86 18.30 -6.36
CA GLU A 206 8.30 18.64 -6.31
C GLU A 206 8.96 18.21 -4.99
N LYS A 207 8.23 18.32 -3.88
CA LYS A 207 8.71 17.94 -2.54
C LYS A 207 9.15 16.48 -2.45
N MET A 208 8.44 15.55 -3.10
CA MET A 208 8.81 14.13 -3.08
C MET A 208 10.10 13.87 -3.87
N VAL A 209 10.28 14.58 -4.98
CA VAL A 209 11.50 14.50 -5.80
C VAL A 209 12.67 15.14 -5.07
N TYR A 210 12.47 16.31 -4.45
CA TYR A 210 13.48 17.04 -3.70
C TYR A 210 14.08 16.21 -2.55
N TYR A 211 13.24 15.48 -1.80
CA TYR A 211 13.72 14.59 -0.73
C TYR A 211 14.26 13.23 -1.23
N GLY A 212 14.33 13.01 -2.55
CA GLY A 212 14.81 11.75 -3.12
C GLY A 212 13.87 10.57 -2.87
N LEU A 213 12.61 10.82 -2.50
CA LEU A 213 11.61 9.76 -2.26
C LEU A 213 11.08 9.20 -3.57
N ARG A 214 11.13 9.99 -4.66
CA ARG A 214 10.72 9.60 -6.01
C ARG A 214 11.73 10.07 -7.04
N ASN A 215 11.90 9.28 -8.09
CA ASN A 215 12.52 9.75 -9.33
C ASN A 215 11.49 10.53 -10.13
N ASN A 216 11.88 11.66 -10.69
CA ASN A 216 10.96 12.54 -11.41
C ASN A 216 10.25 11.80 -12.56
N GLY A 217 8.93 11.68 -12.46
CA GLY A 217 8.09 11.07 -13.50
C GLY A 217 7.97 9.54 -13.48
N GLU A 218 8.72 8.83 -12.63
CA GLU A 218 8.71 7.36 -12.56
C GLU A 218 7.60 6.87 -11.61
N TRP A 219 6.68 6.05 -12.09
CA TRP A 219 5.69 5.40 -11.23
C TRP A 219 6.34 4.35 -10.34
N THR A 220 6.07 4.44 -9.03
CA THR A 220 6.38 3.40 -8.05
C THR A 220 5.13 2.62 -7.64
N VAL A 221 5.32 1.48 -6.97
CA VAL A 221 4.21 0.66 -6.45
C VAL A 221 3.31 1.47 -5.51
N SER A 222 3.89 2.30 -4.64
CA SER A 222 3.11 3.15 -3.73
C SER A 222 2.37 4.29 -4.44
N ASP A 223 2.86 4.79 -5.57
CA ASP A 223 2.15 5.81 -6.36
C ASP A 223 0.90 5.23 -7.01
N VAL A 224 1.02 4.02 -7.58
CA VAL A 224 -0.14 3.29 -8.12
C VAL A 224 -1.15 2.99 -7.02
N GLU A 225 -0.69 2.56 -5.84
CA GLU A 225 -1.56 2.33 -4.69
C GLU A 225 -2.33 3.59 -4.29
N MET A 226 -1.67 4.75 -4.23
CA MET A 226 -2.33 6.03 -3.93
C MET A 226 -3.39 6.37 -4.99
N GLY A 227 -3.09 6.18 -6.28
CA GLY A 227 -4.07 6.38 -7.35
C GLY A 227 -5.28 5.45 -7.23
N LEU A 228 -5.06 4.16 -6.97
CA LEU A 228 -6.15 3.19 -6.79
C LEU A 228 -6.94 3.43 -5.50
N PHE A 229 -6.29 3.90 -4.43
CA PHE A 229 -6.96 4.31 -3.20
C PHE A 229 -7.91 5.50 -3.43
N ALA A 230 -7.45 6.50 -4.18
CA ALA A 230 -8.27 7.67 -4.52
C ALA A 230 -9.47 7.28 -5.38
N TYR A 231 -9.25 6.43 -6.40
CA TYR A 231 -10.32 5.85 -7.19
C TYR A 231 -11.34 5.09 -6.33
N ALA A 232 -10.87 4.20 -5.46
CA ALA A 232 -11.73 3.42 -4.59
C ALA A 232 -12.53 4.31 -3.62
N SER A 233 -11.90 5.38 -3.13
CA SER A 233 -12.56 6.37 -2.27
C SER A 233 -13.70 7.09 -2.98
N LYS A 234 -13.48 7.56 -4.22
CA LYS A 234 -14.52 8.20 -5.04
C LYS A 234 -15.70 7.26 -5.30
N LYS A 235 -15.42 6.02 -5.71
CA LYS A 235 -16.43 4.98 -5.94
C LYS A 235 -17.28 4.71 -4.70
N ILE A 236 -16.65 4.59 -3.53
CA ILE A 236 -17.37 4.41 -2.25
C ILE A 236 -18.24 5.61 -1.90
N MET A 237 -17.81 6.83 -2.25
CA MET A 237 -18.57 8.08 -2.01
C MET A 237 -19.66 8.33 -3.07
N GLY A 238 -19.70 7.55 -4.16
CA GLY A 238 -20.64 7.75 -5.27
C GLY A 238 -20.30 8.96 -6.15
N ILE A 239 -19.01 9.31 -6.25
CA ILE A 239 -18.47 10.45 -7.02
C ILE A 239 -17.62 9.93 -8.18
#